data_AF-A0A9W8GTE6-F1
#
_entry.id   AF-A0A9W8GTE6-F1
#
_cell.length_a   1.000
_cell.length_b   1.000
_cell.length_c   1.000
_cell.angle_alpha   90.00
_cell.angle_beta   90.00
_cell.angle_gamma   90.00
#
_symmetry.space_group_name_H-M   'P 1'
#
loop_
_entity.id
_entity.type
_entity.pdbx_description
1 polymer ?
#
loop_
_entity_poly.entity_id
_entity_poly.type
_entity_poly.pdbx_seq_one_letter_code
_entity_poly.pdbx_strand_id
1 'polypeptide(L)'
;MIDGSAMNTAAKWEQAGKALGRSVIACKSTVDIQSLVTSKVQRQFESSSIVDWSQVSQATGLGMRECLELSQCDVGKASWHYDPDLFLQDMADRMTGFIERHYPAPTPMNYQAVSNYMWVITEDCIRIHGMLQGKFKWTEADYERAVVLRARGLTCKEVARHFPPTLTGQNVRSALEGYLSPKPALTPISADELSEINRLIDEYAGKYPSIKIVDKIRTQLNLGN
;
A
#
# COMPACT_ATOMS: atom_id res chain seq x y z
N MET A 1 1.21 45.23 -8.19
CA MET A 1 0.36 45.51 -7.01
C MET A 1 -0.06 44.17 -6.44
N ILE A 2 0.68 43.68 -5.44
CA ILE A 2 0.38 42.40 -4.78
C ILE A 2 -0.70 42.68 -3.73
N ASP A 3 -1.77 41.92 -3.83
CA ASP A 3 -3.01 42.07 -3.06
C ASP A 3 -2.76 41.97 -1.54
N GLY A 4 -2.87 43.10 -0.85
CA GLY A 4 -2.68 43.24 0.61
C GLY A 4 -3.75 42.54 1.46
N SER A 5 -4.79 41.97 0.82
CA SER A 5 -5.86 41.24 1.50
C SER A 5 -5.44 39.81 1.94
N ALA A 6 -4.62 39.13 1.13
CA ALA A 6 -4.22 37.74 1.39
C ALA A 6 -3.22 37.63 2.57
N MET A 7 -2.26 38.56 2.67
CA MET A 7 -1.30 38.63 3.78
C MET A 7 -1.98 38.89 5.14
N ASN A 8 -3.06 39.66 5.15
CA ASN A 8 -3.80 40.00 6.37
C ASN A 8 -4.58 38.80 6.93
N THR A 9 -5.00 37.88 6.06
CA THR A 9 -5.81 36.72 6.44
C THR A 9 -4.94 35.60 7.02
N ALA A 10 -3.80 35.29 6.40
CA ALA A 10 -2.88 34.25 6.89
C ALA A 10 -2.31 34.58 8.29
N ALA A 11 -1.89 35.83 8.50
CA ALA A 11 -1.36 36.29 9.78
C ALA A 11 -2.39 36.19 10.92
N LYS A 12 -3.67 36.50 10.64
CA LYS A 12 -4.77 36.37 11.62
C LYS A 12 -5.02 34.93 12.04
N TRP A 13 -4.91 33.98 11.10
CA TRP A 13 -5.11 32.56 11.41
C TRP A 13 -3.95 31.94 12.17
N GLU A 14 -2.72 32.35 11.88
CA GLU A 14 -1.54 31.93 12.64
C GLU A 14 -1.59 32.44 14.09
N GLN A 15 -2.06 33.67 14.28
CA GLN A 15 -2.25 34.27 15.60
C GLN A 15 -3.38 33.58 16.40
N ALA A 16 -4.49 33.20 15.73
CA ALA A 16 -5.57 32.44 16.34
C ALA A 16 -5.15 31.01 16.71
N GLY A 17 -4.36 30.32 15.88
CA GLY A 17 -3.81 29.00 16.19
C GLY A 17 -2.88 29.02 17.40
N LYS A 18 -2.01 30.05 17.51
CA LYS A 18 -1.14 30.26 18.67
C LYS A 18 -1.93 30.56 19.96
N ALA A 19 -3.00 31.35 19.88
CA ALA A 19 -3.83 31.70 21.05
C ALA A 19 -4.66 30.51 21.58
N LEU A 20 -5.00 29.55 20.72
CA LEU A 20 -5.87 28.41 21.08
C LEU A 20 -5.11 27.12 21.37
N GLY A 21 -3.77 27.09 21.23
CA GLY A 21 -2.95 25.89 21.43
C GLY A 21 -3.33 24.73 20.49
N ARG A 22 -3.87 25.05 19.30
CA ARG A 22 -4.40 24.09 18.33
C ARG A 22 -3.85 24.37 16.93
N SER A 23 -3.65 23.30 16.15
CA SER A 23 -3.37 23.40 14.71
C SER A 23 -4.48 24.19 13.99
N VAL A 24 -4.10 25.00 12.99
CA VAL A 24 -4.95 25.87 12.16
C VAL A 24 -6.16 25.14 11.54
N ILE A 25 -6.10 23.81 11.46
CA ILE A 25 -7.18 22.93 11.00
C ILE A 25 -8.47 23.06 11.85
N ALA A 26 -8.38 23.50 13.11
CA ALA A 26 -9.58 23.68 13.93
C ALA A 26 -10.47 24.87 13.51
N CYS A 27 -9.98 25.79 12.65
CA CYS A 27 -10.68 27.03 12.30
C CYS A 27 -11.26 27.07 10.88
N LYS A 28 -10.92 26.11 10.01
CA LYS A 28 -11.51 25.96 8.67
C LYS A 28 -12.12 24.56 8.59
N SER A 29 -13.26 24.41 7.91
CA SER A 29 -13.78 23.06 7.65
C SER A 29 -12.72 22.29 6.86
N THR A 30 -12.39 21.06 7.28
CA THR A 30 -11.38 20.22 6.63
C THR A 30 -11.67 20.03 5.14
N VAL A 31 -12.95 20.06 4.77
CA VAL A 31 -13.45 19.94 3.39
C VAL A 31 -13.01 21.12 2.52
N ASP A 32 -13.06 22.36 3.03
CA ASP A 32 -12.67 23.55 2.25
C ASP A 32 -11.17 23.58 1.97
N ILE A 33 -10.36 23.14 2.94
CA ILE A 33 -8.91 23.05 2.79
C ILE A 33 -8.54 21.97 1.77
N GLN A 34 -9.16 20.80 1.87
CA GLN A 34 -8.90 19.69 0.95
C GLN A 34 -9.22 20.05 -0.50
N SER A 35 -10.37 20.69 -0.74
CA SER A 35 -10.77 21.14 -2.07
C SER A 35 -9.79 22.18 -2.63
N LEU A 36 -9.32 23.11 -1.78
CA LEU A 36 -8.30 24.10 -2.16
C LEU A 36 -6.98 23.44 -2.59
N VAL A 37 -6.46 22.51 -1.77
CA VAL A 37 -5.22 21.78 -2.08
C VAL A 37 -5.37 21.03 -3.41
N THR A 38 -6.43 20.23 -3.54
CA THR A 38 -6.70 19.40 -4.73
C THR A 38 -6.83 20.26 -5.99
N SER A 39 -7.57 21.37 -5.92
CA SER A 39 -7.73 22.30 -7.05
C SER A 39 -6.41 22.96 -7.47
N LYS A 40 -5.53 23.26 -6.52
CA LYS A 40 -4.21 23.86 -6.83
C LYS A 40 -3.29 22.86 -7.51
N VAL A 41 -3.27 21.64 -6.99
CA VAL A 41 -2.50 20.52 -7.55
C VAL A 41 -2.94 20.24 -8.99
N GLN A 42 -4.25 20.11 -9.22
CA GLN A 42 -4.80 19.86 -10.55
C GLN A 42 -4.43 20.95 -11.56
N ARG A 43 -4.56 22.23 -11.19
CA ARG A 43 -4.20 23.35 -12.08
C ARG A 43 -2.71 23.39 -12.44
N GLN A 44 -1.82 23.06 -11.50
CA GLN A 44 -0.38 22.98 -11.80
C GLN A 44 -0.07 21.82 -12.75
N PHE A 45 -0.70 20.66 -12.52
CA PHE A 45 -0.51 19.51 -13.38
C PHE A 45 -1.02 19.77 -14.80
N GLU A 46 -2.20 20.38 -14.96
CA GLU A 46 -2.76 20.73 -16.27
C GLU A 46 -1.89 21.75 -17.03
N SER A 47 -1.16 22.63 -16.33
CA SER A 47 -0.34 23.66 -16.98
C SER A 47 1.09 23.22 -17.27
N SER A 48 1.65 22.30 -16.49
CA SER A 48 3.09 21.96 -16.54
C SER A 48 3.41 20.47 -16.47
N SER A 49 2.40 19.61 -16.30
CA SER A 49 2.52 18.16 -16.12
C SER A 49 3.39 17.73 -14.93
N ILE A 50 3.75 18.67 -14.05
CA ILE A 50 4.56 18.48 -12.85
C ILE A 50 3.91 19.26 -11.72
N VAL A 51 3.97 18.74 -10.49
CA VAL A 51 3.46 19.43 -9.31
C VAL A 51 4.61 19.86 -8.42
N ASP A 52 4.69 21.17 -8.17
CA ASP A 52 5.62 21.76 -7.22
C ASP A 52 4.94 21.88 -5.86
N TRP A 53 5.17 20.87 -5.02
CA TRP A 53 4.60 20.80 -3.68
C TRP A 53 5.05 21.95 -2.76
N SER A 54 6.18 22.61 -3.05
CA SER A 54 6.61 23.79 -2.30
C SER A 54 5.71 24.97 -2.59
N GLN A 55 5.33 25.17 -3.86
CA GLN A 55 4.37 26.21 -4.24
C GLN A 55 2.97 25.92 -3.72
N VAL A 56 2.52 24.66 -3.73
CA VAL A 56 1.22 24.27 -3.16
C VAL A 56 1.20 24.57 -1.65
N SER A 57 2.26 24.20 -0.94
CA SER A 57 2.45 24.51 0.49
C SER A 57 2.39 26.01 0.77
N GLN A 58 3.15 26.83 0.02
CA GLN A 58 3.12 28.28 0.15
C GLN A 58 1.72 28.88 -0.12
N ALA A 59 1.04 28.39 -1.16
CA ALA A 59 -0.27 28.91 -1.56
C ALA A 59 -1.39 28.55 -0.57
N THR A 60 -1.24 27.46 0.17
CA THR A 60 -2.24 26.93 1.10
C THR A 60 -1.95 27.30 2.55
N GLY A 61 -0.70 27.64 2.88
CA GLY A 61 -0.23 27.89 4.22
C GLY A 61 -0.04 26.62 5.06
N LEU A 62 -0.08 25.44 4.43
CA LEU A 62 0.11 24.14 5.08
C LEU A 62 1.53 23.62 4.85
N GLY A 63 1.98 22.68 5.68
CA GLY A 63 3.22 21.95 5.41
C GLY A 63 3.10 21.06 4.16
N MET A 64 4.23 20.83 3.48
CA MET A 64 4.28 19.97 2.28
C MET A 64 3.63 18.59 2.51
N ARG A 65 3.93 17.97 3.67
CA ARG A 65 3.34 16.67 4.04
C ARG A 65 1.83 16.75 4.16
N GLU A 66 1.27 17.80 4.76
CA GLU A 66 -0.18 17.97 4.89
C GLU A 66 -0.85 18.17 3.53
N CYS A 67 -0.23 18.95 2.63
CA CYS A 67 -0.71 19.08 1.25
C CYS A 67 -0.75 17.73 0.53
N LEU A 68 0.30 16.92 0.69
CA LEU A 68 0.39 15.58 0.11
C LEU A 68 -0.68 14.64 0.70
N GLU A 69 -0.97 14.71 1.98
CA GLU A 69 -1.98 13.86 2.63
C GLU A 69 -3.42 14.27 2.26
N LEU A 70 -3.66 15.55 2.01
CA LEU A 70 -5.00 16.08 1.70
C LEU A 70 -5.37 15.99 0.23
N SER A 71 -4.40 16.04 -0.69
CA SER A 71 -4.66 16.04 -2.12
C SER A 71 -5.35 14.75 -2.59
N GLN A 72 -6.53 14.89 -3.18
CA GLN A 72 -7.28 13.83 -3.86
C GLN A 72 -7.12 13.88 -5.38
N CYS A 73 -6.09 14.58 -5.89
CA CYS A 73 -5.83 14.63 -7.31
C CYS A 73 -5.19 13.32 -7.77
N ASP A 74 -5.88 12.60 -8.65
CA ASP A 74 -5.37 11.38 -9.30
C ASP A 74 -5.11 11.57 -10.81
N VAL A 75 -5.33 12.78 -11.33
CA VAL A 75 -5.16 13.10 -12.75
C VAL A 75 -3.71 12.90 -13.16
N GLY A 76 -3.49 12.04 -14.16
CA GLY A 76 -2.18 11.82 -14.78
C GLY A 76 -1.17 11.10 -13.91
N LYS A 77 -1.58 10.47 -12.80
CA LYS A 77 -0.69 9.55 -12.06
C LYS A 77 -0.32 8.36 -12.92
N ALA A 78 0.96 8.00 -12.89
CA ALA A 78 1.46 6.84 -13.62
C ALA A 78 1.14 5.55 -12.89
N SER A 79 0.93 4.47 -13.63
CA SER A 79 1.03 3.12 -13.08
C SER A 79 2.49 2.73 -12.96
N TRP A 80 2.85 2.08 -11.85
CA TRP A 80 4.20 1.56 -11.61
C TRP A 80 4.13 0.05 -11.38
N HIS A 81 4.37 -0.68 -12.46
CA HIS A 81 4.52 -2.13 -12.42
C HIS A 81 5.99 -2.46 -12.19
N TYR A 82 6.25 -3.45 -11.32
CA TYR A 82 7.59 -4.00 -11.20
C TYR A 82 7.95 -4.70 -12.51
N ASP A 83 8.98 -4.21 -13.18
CA ASP A 83 9.62 -4.86 -14.30
C ASP A 83 11.08 -5.09 -13.89
N PRO A 84 11.56 -6.34 -13.80
CA PRO A 84 12.95 -6.63 -13.42
C PRO A 84 13.98 -6.03 -14.40
N ASP A 85 13.62 -5.87 -15.67
CA ASP A 85 14.54 -5.38 -16.71
C ASP A 85 14.54 -3.85 -16.76
N LEU A 86 13.46 -3.21 -16.29
CA LEU A 86 13.28 -1.76 -16.25
C LEU A 86 13.17 -1.20 -14.83
N PHE A 87 13.56 -1.97 -13.81
CA PHE A 87 13.36 -1.56 -12.42
C PHE A 87 14.20 -0.32 -12.11
N LEU A 88 13.51 0.81 -11.94
CA LEU A 88 14.14 2.09 -11.65
C LEU A 88 14.49 2.17 -10.17
N GLN A 89 15.72 1.75 -9.82
CA GLN A 89 16.24 1.83 -8.45
C GLN A 89 16.12 3.26 -7.89
N ASP A 90 16.36 4.29 -8.70
CA ASP A 90 16.20 5.69 -8.30
C ASP A 90 14.77 6.03 -7.84
N MET A 91 13.74 5.44 -8.47
CA MET A 91 12.35 5.64 -8.03
C MET A 91 12.08 4.93 -6.71
N ALA A 92 12.63 3.72 -6.54
CA ALA A 92 12.54 3.00 -5.28
C ALA A 92 13.19 3.81 -4.15
N ASP A 93 14.44 4.26 -4.34
CA ASP A 93 15.21 5.02 -3.36
C ASP A 93 14.54 6.35 -3.00
N ARG A 94 13.93 7.03 -3.99
CA ARG A 94 13.12 8.24 -3.73
C ARG A 94 11.90 7.94 -2.85
N MET A 95 11.20 6.84 -3.10
CA MET A 95 10.04 6.45 -2.31
C MET A 95 10.44 6.07 -0.87
N THR A 96 11.45 5.21 -0.69
CA THR A 96 11.93 4.84 0.66
C THR A 96 12.49 6.05 1.39
N GLY A 97 13.29 6.89 0.74
CA GLY A 97 13.83 8.10 1.35
C GLY A 97 12.75 9.10 1.78
N PHE A 98 11.67 9.24 1.01
CA PHE A 98 10.51 10.03 1.41
C PHE A 98 9.81 9.42 2.63
N ILE A 99 9.55 8.11 2.60
CA ILE A 99 8.89 7.38 3.68
C ILE A 99 9.68 7.51 4.99
N GLU A 100 10.98 7.23 4.97
CA GLU A 100 11.84 7.27 6.17
C GLU A 100 11.89 8.67 6.78
N ARG A 101 11.93 9.70 5.93
CA ARG A 101 11.99 11.11 6.37
C ARG A 101 10.67 11.60 6.96
N HIS A 102 9.55 11.22 6.36
CA HIS A 102 8.25 11.82 6.69
C HIS A 102 7.34 10.93 7.54
N TYR A 103 7.59 9.62 7.56
CA TYR A 103 6.85 8.61 8.33
C TYR A 103 7.78 7.68 9.12
N PRO A 104 8.70 8.23 9.96
CA PRO A 104 9.52 7.39 10.83
C PRO A 104 8.65 6.65 11.85
N ALA A 105 9.01 5.41 12.16
CA ALA A 105 8.31 4.61 13.17
C ALA A 105 8.25 5.38 14.51
N PRO A 106 7.10 5.37 15.21
CA PRO A 106 5.90 4.57 14.99
C PRO A 106 4.81 5.25 14.12
N THR A 107 5.14 6.34 13.43
CA THR A 107 4.17 7.12 12.65
C THR A 107 3.53 6.25 11.58
N PRO A 108 2.19 6.11 11.55
CA PRO A 108 1.51 5.39 10.49
C PRO A 108 1.78 6.05 9.14
N MET A 109 2.11 5.25 8.14
CA MET A 109 2.36 5.71 6.80
C MET A 109 1.05 6.13 6.12
N ASN A 110 1.05 7.26 5.42
CA ASN A 110 -0.04 7.66 4.55
C ASN A 110 0.33 7.41 3.09
N TYR A 111 -0.18 6.32 2.51
CA TYR A 111 0.13 5.97 1.12
C TYR A 111 -0.46 6.94 0.09
N GLN A 112 -1.48 7.74 0.43
CA GLN A 112 -1.94 8.81 -0.45
C GLN A 112 -0.87 9.89 -0.60
N ALA A 113 -0.17 10.23 0.47
CA ALA A 113 0.94 11.18 0.41
C ALA A 113 2.13 10.63 -0.38
N VAL A 114 2.45 9.34 -0.22
CA VAL A 114 3.49 8.67 -1.03
C VAL A 114 3.11 8.68 -2.51
N SER A 115 1.88 8.32 -2.83
CA SER A 115 1.27 8.36 -4.17
C SER A 115 1.37 9.76 -4.80
N ASN A 116 0.98 10.80 -4.07
CA ASN A 116 1.08 12.18 -4.51
C ASN A 116 2.52 12.66 -4.68
N TYR A 117 3.45 12.22 -3.82
CA TYR A 117 4.86 12.58 -3.91
C TYR A 117 5.55 11.92 -5.11
N MET A 118 5.26 10.64 -5.33
CA MET A 118 5.82 9.86 -6.44
C MET A 118 5.10 10.12 -7.77
N TRP A 119 3.91 10.75 -7.71
CA TRP A 119 2.98 10.89 -8.84
C TRP A 119 2.62 9.54 -9.49
N VAL A 120 2.42 8.54 -8.64
CA VAL A 120 2.12 7.15 -9.00
C VAL A 120 0.85 6.73 -8.28
N ILE A 121 0.06 5.85 -8.89
CA ILE A 121 -1.17 5.31 -8.30
C ILE A 121 -0.90 4.68 -6.92
N THR A 122 -1.83 4.88 -5.97
CA THR A 122 -1.65 4.52 -4.56
C THR A 122 -1.45 3.02 -4.35
N GLU A 123 -2.21 2.19 -5.06
CA GLU A 123 -2.11 0.73 -5.02
C GLU A 123 -0.71 0.24 -5.45
N ASP A 124 -0.12 0.89 -6.45
CA ASP A 124 1.23 0.58 -6.92
C ASP A 124 2.29 0.96 -5.90
N CYS A 125 2.15 2.11 -5.23
CA CYS A 125 3.04 2.50 -4.15
C CYS A 125 3.00 1.49 -2.99
N ILE A 126 1.80 1.03 -2.60
CA ILE A 126 1.63 0.00 -1.56
C ILE A 126 2.33 -1.30 -1.98
N ARG A 127 2.09 -1.73 -3.23
CA ARG A 127 2.66 -2.96 -3.78
C ARG A 127 4.18 -2.90 -3.82
N ILE A 128 4.76 -1.88 -4.44
CA ILE A 128 6.22 -1.74 -4.58
C ILE A 128 6.88 -1.58 -3.21
N HIS A 129 6.31 -0.77 -2.31
CA HIS A 129 6.86 -0.64 -0.97
C HIS A 129 6.83 -1.97 -0.21
N GLY A 130 5.75 -2.74 -0.33
CA GLY A 130 5.68 -4.11 0.20
C GLY A 130 6.79 -5.00 -0.36
N MET A 131 7.02 -4.95 -1.67
CA MET A 131 8.11 -5.70 -2.33
C MET A 131 9.50 -5.31 -1.81
N LEU A 132 9.77 -4.02 -1.63
CA LEU A 132 11.02 -3.50 -1.07
C LEU A 132 11.24 -3.94 0.40
N GLN A 133 10.16 -4.18 1.14
CA GLN A 133 10.19 -4.74 2.48
C GLN A 133 10.25 -6.28 2.52
N GLY A 134 10.37 -6.95 1.38
CA GLY A 134 10.37 -8.41 1.29
C GLY A 134 8.99 -9.06 1.43
N LYS A 135 7.91 -8.29 1.41
CA LYS A 135 6.52 -8.77 1.46
C LYS A 135 5.97 -9.05 0.06
N PHE A 136 6.74 -9.75 -0.76
CA PHE A 136 6.28 -10.17 -2.08
C PHE A 136 5.18 -11.22 -1.95
N LYS A 137 4.04 -11.00 -2.61
CA LYS A 137 2.95 -11.97 -2.73
C LYS A 137 2.96 -12.53 -4.13
N TRP A 138 3.09 -13.85 -4.23
CA TRP A 138 2.99 -14.57 -5.48
C TRP A 138 1.56 -14.54 -6.02
N THR A 139 1.42 -14.13 -7.28
CA THR A 139 0.19 -14.30 -8.06
C THR A 139 0.28 -15.53 -8.97
N GLU A 140 -0.84 -15.96 -9.53
CA GLU A 140 -0.87 -17.08 -10.50
C GLU A 140 0.09 -16.81 -11.68
N ALA A 141 0.06 -15.59 -12.23
CA ALA A 141 0.94 -15.19 -13.31
C ALA A 141 2.43 -15.24 -12.92
N ASP A 142 2.76 -14.94 -11.65
CA ASP A 142 4.13 -15.05 -11.15
C ASP A 142 4.57 -16.53 -11.10
N TYR A 143 3.69 -17.42 -10.63
CA TYR A 143 3.96 -18.86 -10.61
C TYR A 143 4.17 -19.41 -12.02
N GLU A 144 3.26 -19.11 -12.95
CA GLU A 144 3.37 -19.54 -14.35
C GLU A 144 4.68 -19.04 -14.98
N ARG A 145 5.04 -17.77 -14.76
CA ARG A 145 6.30 -17.20 -15.24
C ARG A 145 7.50 -17.94 -14.64
N ALA A 146 7.50 -18.20 -13.34
CA ALA A 146 8.59 -18.93 -12.69
C ALA A 146 8.71 -20.38 -13.20
N VAL A 147 7.59 -21.07 -13.46
CA VAL A 147 7.56 -22.41 -14.06
C VAL A 147 8.16 -22.39 -15.47
N VAL A 148 7.77 -21.43 -16.31
CA VAL A 148 8.33 -21.27 -17.67
C VAL A 148 9.85 -21.03 -17.62
N LEU A 149 10.32 -20.16 -16.72
CA LEU A 149 11.76 -19.90 -16.57
C LEU A 149 12.52 -21.14 -16.08
N ARG A 150 11.95 -21.93 -15.15
CA ARG A 150 12.51 -23.21 -14.73
C ARG A 150 12.56 -24.22 -15.86
N ALA A 151 11.52 -24.30 -16.69
CA ALA A 151 11.47 -25.19 -17.85
C ALA A 151 12.53 -24.83 -18.91
N ARG A 152 12.95 -23.56 -18.98
CA ARG A 152 14.08 -23.10 -19.82
C ARG A 152 15.47 -23.43 -19.23
N GLY A 153 15.53 -24.09 -18.07
CA GLY A 153 16.78 -24.55 -17.44
C GLY A 153 17.38 -23.59 -16.42
N LEU A 154 16.79 -22.41 -16.16
CA LEU A 154 17.31 -21.46 -15.18
C LEU A 154 17.18 -22.02 -13.77
N THR A 155 18.21 -21.90 -12.95
CA THR A 155 18.18 -22.25 -11.51
C THR A 155 17.21 -21.34 -10.74
N CYS A 156 16.69 -21.78 -9.58
CA CYS A 156 15.82 -20.91 -8.76
C CYS A 156 16.48 -19.57 -8.38
N LYS A 157 17.81 -19.54 -8.26
CA LYS A 157 18.58 -18.32 -8.01
C LYS A 157 18.54 -17.36 -9.20
N GLU A 158 18.62 -17.88 -10.42
CA GLU A 158 18.49 -17.07 -11.65
C GLU A 158 17.06 -16.63 -11.87
N VAL A 159 16.08 -17.51 -11.63
CA VAL A 159 14.65 -17.17 -11.66
C VAL A 159 14.35 -16.01 -10.71
N ALA A 160 14.89 -16.02 -9.48
CA ALA A 160 14.69 -14.94 -8.51
C ALA A 160 15.10 -13.55 -9.03
N ARG A 161 16.07 -13.46 -9.95
CA ARG A 161 16.49 -12.18 -10.56
C ARG A 161 15.42 -11.57 -11.47
N HIS A 162 14.43 -12.35 -11.91
CA HIS A 162 13.30 -11.87 -12.70
C HIS A 162 12.12 -11.41 -11.83
N PHE A 163 12.26 -11.42 -10.51
CA PHE A 163 11.26 -10.98 -9.54
C PHE A 163 11.87 -9.90 -8.63
N PRO A 164 11.10 -9.27 -7.72
CA PRO A 164 11.60 -8.21 -6.85
C PRO A 164 12.92 -8.55 -6.14
N PRO A 165 13.79 -7.54 -5.93
CA PRO A 165 15.18 -7.74 -5.50
C PRO A 165 15.31 -8.41 -4.12
N THR A 166 14.23 -8.43 -3.34
CA THR A 166 14.16 -9.06 -2.02
C THR A 166 13.92 -10.57 -2.08
N LEU A 167 13.55 -11.12 -3.23
CA LEU A 167 13.39 -12.57 -3.42
C LEU A 167 14.73 -13.26 -3.62
N THR A 168 14.92 -14.35 -2.88
CA THR A 168 16.05 -15.25 -3.06
C THR A 168 15.64 -16.49 -3.83
N GLY A 169 16.64 -17.24 -4.32
CA GLY A 169 16.38 -18.54 -4.93
C GLY A 169 15.71 -19.54 -3.98
N GLN A 170 15.87 -19.39 -2.67
CA GLN A 170 15.16 -20.21 -1.69
C GLN A 170 13.67 -19.86 -1.65
N ASN A 171 13.32 -18.56 -1.71
CA ASN A 171 11.92 -18.14 -1.76
C ASN A 171 11.22 -18.68 -3.01
N VAL A 172 11.88 -18.62 -4.16
CA VAL A 172 11.36 -19.18 -5.42
C VAL A 172 11.20 -20.70 -5.34
N ARG A 173 12.19 -21.40 -4.79
CA ARG A 173 12.12 -22.85 -4.60
C ARG A 173 10.90 -23.24 -3.77
N SER A 174 10.76 -22.66 -2.57
CA SER A 174 9.66 -22.97 -1.67
C SER A 174 8.30 -22.62 -2.26
N ALA A 175 8.21 -21.51 -3.01
CA ALA A 175 6.98 -21.12 -3.70
C ALA A 175 6.58 -22.16 -4.78
N LEU A 176 7.55 -22.56 -5.62
CA LEU A 176 7.29 -23.53 -6.68
C LEU A 176 7.02 -24.95 -6.16
N GLU A 177 7.68 -25.36 -5.08
CA GLU A 177 7.40 -26.64 -4.43
C GLU A 177 5.93 -26.69 -3.97
N GLY A 178 5.43 -25.64 -3.32
CA GLY A 178 4.03 -25.57 -2.91
C GLY A 178 3.03 -25.52 -4.08
N TYR A 179 3.41 -24.85 -5.17
CA TYR A 179 2.54 -24.70 -6.35
C TYR A 179 2.48 -25.97 -7.22
N LEU A 180 3.61 -26.64 -7.42
CA LEU A 180 3.74 -27.84 -8.25
C LEU A 180 3.47 -29.13 -7.48
N SER A 181 3.43 -29.08 -6.14
CA SER A 181 3.04 -30.23 -5.34
C SER A 181 1.63 -30.67 -5.77
N PRO A 182 1.43 -31.97 -6.04
CA PRO A 182 0.09 -32.49 -6.23
C PRO A 182 -0.72 -32.10 -5.00
N LYS A 183 -1.76 -31.27 -5.18
CA LYS A 183 -2.72 -31.07 -4.11
C LYS A 183 -3.24 -32.47 -3.78
N PRO A 184 -3.16 -32.92 -2.51
CA PRO A 184 -3.75 -34.20 -2.15
C PRO A 184 -5.18 -34.17 -2.67
N ALA A 185 -5.58 -35.20 -3.41
CA ALA A 185 -6.95 -35.31 -3.90
C ALA A 185 -7.84 -35.08 -2.69
N LEU A 186 -8.60 -33.97 -2.71
CA LEU A 186 -9.52 -33.66 -1.62
C LEU A 186 -10.47 -34.84 -1.57
N THR A 187 -10.33 -35.68 -0.55
CA THR A 187 -11.30 -36.73 -0.29
C THR A 187 -12.65 -36.03 -0.16
N PRO A 188 -13.65 -36.37 -0.98
CA PRO A 188 -14.96 -35.76 -0.87
C PRO A 188 -15.44 -35.94 0.57
N ILE A 189 -15.74 -34.81 1.24
CA ILE A 189 -16.29 -34.84 2.60
C ILE A 189 -17.61 -35.60 2.50
N SER A 190 -17.74 -36.70 3.24
CA SER A 190 -18.98 -37.47 3.28
C SER A 190 -20.10 -36.64 3.92
N ALA A 191 -21.36 -37.01 3.63
CA ALA A 191 -22.51 -36.32 4.22
C ALA A 191 -22.48 -36.35 5.76
N ASP A 192 -21.95 -37.44 6.34
CA ASP A 192 -21.83 -37.62 7.79
C ASP A 192 -20.76 -36.69 8.38
N GLU A 193 -19.60 -36.59 7.73
CA GLU A 193 -18.54 -35.65 8.14
C GLU A 193 -19.00 -34.19 8.02
N LEU A 194 -19.74 -33.86 6.96
CA LEU A 194 -20.30 -32.52 6.77
C LEU A 194 -21.33 -32.18 7.86
N SER A 195 -22.18 -33.14 8.22
CA SER A 195 -23.16 -33.01 9.29
C SER A 195 -22.48 -32.76 10.64
N GLU A 196 -21.42 -33.51 10.94
CA GLU A 196 -20.67 -33.36 12.19
C GLU A 196 -19.89 -32.03 12.24
N ILE A 197 -19.28 -31.60 11.13
CA ILE A 197 -18.64 -30.29 11.04
C ILE A 197 -19.64 -29.16 11.30
N ASN A 198 -20.82 -29.21 10.67
CA ASN A 198 -21.86 -28.21 10.88
C ASN A 198 -22.35 -28.20 12.33
N ARG A 199 -22.57 -29.37 12.94
CA ARG A 199 -22.93 -29.49 14.36
C ARG A 199 -21.91 -28.80 15.27
N LEU A 200 -20.62 -28.99 15.01
CA LEU A 200 -19.54 -28.39 15.79
C LEU A 200 -19.41 -26.88 15.56
N ILE A 201 -19.64 -26.40 14.33
CA ILE A 201 -19.70 -24.97 14.03
C ILE A 201 -20.81 -24.32 14.84
N ASP A 202 -22.01 -24.89 14.85
CA ASP A 202 -23.16 -24.38 15.60
C ASP A 202 -22.93 -24.42 17.11
N GLU A 203 -22.27 -25.48 17.61
CA GLU A 203 -21.94 -25.62 19.03
C GLU A 203 -20.94 -24.56 19.51
N TYR A 204 -20.00 -24.18 18.64
CA TYR A 204 -18.92 -23.23 18.93
C TYR A 204 -19.24 -21.79 18.51
N ALA A 205 -20.25 -21.60 17.65
CA ALA A 205 -20.79 -20.31 17.30
C ALA A 205 -21.24 -19.58 18.57
N GLY A 206 -20.75 -18.35 18.76
CA GLY A 206 -21.03 -17.54 19.95
C GLY A 206 -20.15 -17.86 21.18
N LYS A 207 -19.41 -18.97 21.20
CA LYS A 207 -18.45 -19.30 22.28
C LYS A 207 -17.01 -18.94 21.93
N TYR A 208 -16.65 -18.91 20.65
CA TYR A 208 -15.29 -18.62 20.20
C TYR A 208 -15.27 -17.67 18.98
N PRO A 209 -14.23 -16.84 18.82
CA PRO A 209 -13.97 -16.13 17.57
C PRO A 209 -13.77 -17.12 16.42
N SER A 210 -14.26 -16.79 15.22
CA SER A 210 -14.32 -17.70 14.07
C SER A 210 -12.98 -18.40 13.73
N ILE A 211 -11.86 -17.69 13.91
CA ILE A 211 -10.52 -18.25 13.66
C ILE A 211 -10.16 -19.41 14.60
N LYS A 212 -10.70 -19.43 15.83
CA LYS A 212 -10.47 -20.48 16.84
C LYS A 212 -11.46 -21.64 16.73
N ILE A 213 -12.57 -21.46 16.01
CA ILE A 213 -13.56 -22.52 15.76
C ILE A 213 -12.93 -23.59 14.87
N VAL A 214 -12.25 -23.18 13.80
CA VAL A 214 -11.59 -24.09 12.84
C VAL A 214 -10.54 -24.97 13.52
N ASP A 215 -9.69 -24.39 14.39
CA ASP A 215 -8.66 -25.14 15.11
C ASP A 215 -9.26 -26.17 16.09
N LYS A 216 -10.39 -25.84 16.72
CA LYS A 216 -11.09 -26.76 17.63
C LYS A 216 -11.74 -27.92 16.89
N ILE A 217 -12.36 -27.64 15.73
CA ILE A 217 -12.97 -28.67 14.89
C ILE A 217 -11.88 -29.62 14.36
N ARG A 218 -10.74 -29.10 13.88
CA ARG A 218 -9.61 -29.92 13.45
C ARG A 218 -9.09 -30.84 14.56
N THR A 219 -8.94 -30.30 15.77
CA THR A 219 -8.48 -31.05 16.94
C THR A 219 -9.43 -32.18 17.32
N GLN A 220 -10.75 -31.93 17.27
CA GLN A 220 -11.74 -32.96 17.61
C GLN A 220 -11.90 -34.04 16.54
N LEU A 221 -11.74 -33.69 15.27
CA LEU A 221 -11.92 -34.63 14.16
C LEU A 221 -10.62 -35.39 13.80
N ASN A 222 -9.51 -35.19 14.53
CA ASN A 222 -8.19 -35.75 14.22
C ASN A 222 -7.77 -35.55 12.74
N LEU A 223 -8.21 -34.45 12.13
CA LEU A 223 -7.81 -34.09 10.77
C LEU A 223 -6.38 -33.55 10.88
N GLY A 224 -5.41 -34.34 10.42
CA GLY A 224 -3.98 -33.98 10.46
C GLY A 224 -3.70 -32.62 9.79
N ASN A 225 -2.59 -31.98 10.23
CA ASN A 225 -2.13 -30.68 9.77
C ASN A 225 -2.02 -30.56 8.24
#